data_AF-A0A355WGW2-F1
#
_entry.id   AF-A0A355WGW2-F1
#
_cell.length_a   1.000
_cell.length_b   1.000
_cell.length_c   1.000
_cell.angle_alpha   90.00
_cell.angle_beta   90.00
_cell.angle_gamma   90.00
#
_symmetry.space_group_name_H-M   'P 1'
#
loop_
_entity.id
_entity.type
_entity.pdbx_description
1 polymer ?
#
loop_
_entity_poly.entity_id
_entity_poly.type
_entity_poly.pdbx_seq_one_letter_code
_entity_poly.pdbx_strand_id
1 'polypeptide(L)'
;MLLVAFAIISAVLLPRLFQGATDVFGLSRADNQTTIVLVPLRPTRGNFTQLFRILLDAMTFLALATVFRLRPDPRPVLTAMIVATAVHLALGAADVLTVNIGAQSVMDVIRTANYDMLVGNTMGGITRMIGGFPEASSFGYYTLGLFGFWLQYWIFGQRRGLALAMLAISGFLLIRSTSSSSYVAGFVFLLTFALISVTIGAQNKISRRGLSLAFSGGLIAWLALLAIFTAY
;
A
#
# COMPACT_ATOMS: atom_id res chain seq x y z
N MET A 1 18.54 0.15 3.80
CA MET A 1 19.41 1.34 4.00
C MET A 1 19.91 1.92 2.69
N LEU A 2 20.43 1.12 1.75
CA LEU A 2 20.82 1.62 0.41
C LEU A 2 19.67 2.34 -0.32
N LEU A 3 18.44 1.79 -0.26
CA LEU A 3 17.25 2.44 -0.84
C LEU A 3 16.97 3.82 -0.22
N VAL A 4 17.13 3.95 1.10
CA VAL A 4 16.92 5.23 1.82
C VAL A 4 17.97 6.24 1.39
N ALA A 5 19.24 5.83 1.31
CA ALA A 5 20.31 6.68 0.82
C ALA A 5 20.04 7.13 -0.63
N PHE A 6 19.64 6.21 -1.51
CA PHE A 6 19.25 6.53 -2.87
C PHE A 6 18.09 7.52 -2.93
N ALA A 7 17.04 7.34 -2.12
CA ALA A 7 15.89 8.24 -2.06
C ALA A 7 16.28 9.64 -1.56
N ILE A 8 17.15 9.73 -0.55
CA ILE A 8 17.68 11.00 -0.04
C ILE A 8 18.46 11.74 -1.12
N ILE A 9 19.41 11.04 -1.76
CA ILE A 9 20.22 11.60 -2.84
C ILE A 9 19.30 12.07 -3.97
N SER A 10 18.33 11.24 -4.34
CA SER A 10 17.39 11.53 -5.43
C SER A 10 16.55 12.78 -5.16
N ALA A 11 15.99 12.91 -3.96
CA ALA A 11 15.13 14.03 -3.59
C ALA A 11 15.88 15.37 -3.48
N VAL A 12 17.18 15.34 -3.18
CA VAL A 12 17.99 16.56 -2.99
C VAL A 12 18.74 16.98 -4.26
N LEU A 13 19.33 16.01 -4.99
CA LEU A 13 20.22 16.29 -6.11
C LEU A 13 19.51 16.32 -7.46
N LEU A 14 18.62 15.37 -7.76
CA LEU A 14 18.07 15.24 -9.12
C LEU A 14 17.22 16.45 -9.55
N PRO A 15 16.36 17.06 -8.70
CA PRO A 15 15.61 18.25 -9.09
C PRO A 15 16.49 19.46 -9.43
N ARG A 16 17.72 19.51 -8.89
CA ARG A 16 18.71 20.57 -9.18
C ARG A 16 19.53 20.24 -10.41
N LEU A 17 19.96 18.98 -10.55
CA LEU A 17 20.78 18.52 -11.66
C LEU A 17 20.05 18.66 -13.00
N PHE A 18 18.75 18.36 -13.02
CA PHE A 18 17.91 18.41 -14.22
C PHE A 18 17.01 19.66 -14.26
N GLN A 19 17.36 20.70 -13.51
CA GLN A 19 16.54 21.90 -13.42
C GLN A 19 16.35 22.55 -14.81
N GLY A 20 15.10 22.71 -15.23
CA GLY A 20 14.75 23.26 -16.55
C GLY A 20 15.13 22.39 -17.75
N ALA A 21 15.74 21.20 -17.54
CA ALA A 21 16.10 20.28 -18.61
C ALA A 21 14.93 19.36 -19.01
N THR A 22 13.95 19.19 -18.12
CA THR A 22 12.76 18.37 -18.35
C THR A 22 11.53 19.05 -17.77
N ASP A 23 10.37 18.85 -18.39
CA ASP A 23 9.09 19.26 -17.82
C ASP A 23 8.49 18.15 -16.96
N VAL A 24 7.80 18.54 -15.89
CA VAL A 24 7.03 17.64 -15.04
C VAL A 24 5.59 18.11 -14.92
N PHE A 25 4.68 17.16 -14.73
CA PHE A 25 3.30 17.46 -14.39
C PHE A 25 3.24 18.07 -12.99
N GLY A 26 2.96 19.36 -12.94
CA GLY A 26 2.68 20.11 -11.73
C GLY A 26 1.20 20.38 -11.58
N LEU A 27 0.77 20.59 -10.33
CA LEU A 27 -0.55 21.11 -10.04
C LEU A 27 -0.42 22.64 -9.93
N SER A 28 -1.06 23.37 -10.85
CA SER A 28 -1.20 24.82 -10.72
C SER A 28 -2.58 25.13 -10.15
N ARG A 29 -2.59 26.05 -9.17
CA ARG A 29 -3.82 26.66 -8.67
C ARG A 29 -3.97 28.00 -9.39
N ALA A 30 -4.50 27.97 -10.59
CA ALA A 30 -4.98 29.17 -11.27
C ALA A 30 -6.52 29.15 -11.20
N ASP A 31 -7.14 30.28 -10.85
CA ASP A 31 -8.60 30.46 -10.84
C ASP A 31 -9.40 29.43 -10.02
N ASN A 32 -8.88 29.04 -8.85
CA ASN A 32 -9.55 28.11 -7.93
C ASN A 32 -9.84 26.72 -8.55
N GLN A 33 -9.20 26.40 -9.67
CA GLN A 33 -9.23 25.08 -10.30
C GLN A 33 -7.82 24.48 -10.25
N THR A 34 -7.74 23.22 -9.82
CA THR A 34 -6.49 22.46 -9.81
C THR A 34 -6.25 21.91 -11.22
N THR A 35 -5.49 22.64 -12.04
CA THR A 35 -5.15 22.20 -13.41
C THR A 35 -3.78 21.53 -13.45
N ILE A 36 -3.70 20.40 -14.17
CA ILE A 36 -2.43 19.75 -14.47
C ILE A 36 -1.74 20.57 -15.55
N VAL A 37 -0.59 21.14 -15.22
CA VAL A 37 0.23 21.94 -16.14
C VAL A 37 1.64 21.36 -16.22
N LEU A 38 2.26 21.52 -17.38
CA LEU A 38 3.69 21.25 -17.53
C LEU A 38 4.46 22.41 -16.92
N VAL A 39 5.29 22.11 -15.92
CA VAL A 39 6.16 23.08 -15.27
C VAL A 39 7.59 22.56 -15.40
N PRO A 40 8.57 23.42 -15.73
CA PRO A 40 9.96 23.00 -15.76
C PRO A 40 10.38 22.42 -14.41
N LEU A 41 11.12 21.31 -14.43
CA LEU A 41 11.59 20.65 -13.22
C LEU A 41 12.40 21.65 -12.38
N ARG A 42 12.03 21.74 -11.11
CA ARG A 42 12.72 22.55 -10.12
C ARG A 42 12.54 21.94 -8.74
N PRO A 43 13.42 22.24 -7.78
CA PRO A 43 13.20 21.86 -6.38
C PRO A 43 11.89 22.45 -5.86
N THR A 44 11.05 21.58 -5.28
CA THR A 44 9.77 21.97 -4.66
C THR A 44 9.71 21.56 -3.20
N ARG A 45 8.80 22.16 -2.42
CA ARG A 45 8.51 21.75 -1.03
C ARG A 45 8.15 20.27 -0.92
N GLY A 46 7.55 19.70 -1.98
CA GLY A 46 7.24 18.27 -2.06
C GLY A 46 8.46 17.37 -1.89
N ASN A 47 9.62 17.75 -2.46
CA ASN A 47 10.86 17.00 -2.30
C ASN A 47 11.31 16.93 -0.84
N PHE A 48 11.19 18.05 -0.11
CA PHE A 48 11.53 18.10 1.31
C PHE A 48 10.56 17.29 2.18
N THR A 49 9.26 17.37 1.88
CA THR A 49 8.26 16.54 2.57
C THR A 49 8.50 15.05 2.34
N GLN A 50 8.82 14.62 1.10
CA GLN A 50 9.13 13.22 0.81
C GLN A 50 10.43 12.76 1.48
N LEU A 51 11.44 13.63 1.54
CA LEU A 51 12.68 13.38 2.29
C LEU A 51 12.39 13.14 3.79
N PHE A 52 11.57 13.98 4.39
CA PHE A 52 11.21 13.84 5.80
C PHE A 52 10.42 12.53 6.05
N ARG A 53 9.48 12.20 5.16
CA ARG A 53 8.71 10.94 5.24
C ARG A 53 9.61 9.71 5.18
N ILE A 54 10.52 9.62 4.19
CA ILE A 54 11.38 8.44 4.06
C ILE A 54 12.37 8.30 5.23
N LEU A 55 12.83 9.42 5.80
CA LEU A 55 13.66 9.41 6.99
C LEU A 55 12.88 8.93 8.22
N LEU A 56 11.66 9.43 8.41
CA LEU A 56 10.80 9.00 9.50
C LEU A 56 10.48 7.50 9.40
N ASP A 57 10.11 7.02 8.21
CA ASP A 57 9.87 5.60 7.96
C ASP A 57 11.11 4.75 8.29
N ALA A 58 12.30 5.20 7.88
CA ALA A 58 13.56 4.51 8.19
C ALA A 58 13.86 4.49 9.69
N MET A 59 13.67 5.61 10.39
CA MET A 59 13.87 5.69 11.84
C MET A 59 12.87 4.80 12.59
N THR A 60 11.59 4.83 12.22
CA THR A 60 10.55 3.98 12.79
C THR A 60 10.86 2.50 12.56
N PHE A 61 11.27 2.13 11.34
CA PHE A 61 11.71 0.76 11.04
C PHE A 61 12.88 0.33 11.92
N LEU A 62 13.93 1.16 12.02
CA LEU A 62 15.11 0.85 12.84
C LEU A 62 14.77 0.76 14.34
N ALA A 63 13.91 1.65 14.84
CA ALA A 63 13.45 1.62 16.23
C ALA A 63 12.68 0.33 16.53
N LEU A 64 11.70 -0.03 15.69
CA LEU A 64 10.93 -1.26 15.83
C LEU A 64 11.82 -2.50 15.71
N ALA A 65 12.69 -2.55 14.70
CA ALA A 65 13.64 -3.65 14.51
C ALA A 65 14.57 -3.81 15.73
N THR A 66 15.02 -2.71 16.32
CA THR A 66 15.86 -2.71 17.52
C THR A 66 15.09 -3.22 18.74
N VAL A 67 13.87 -2.73 18.96
CA VAL A 67 13.02 -3.19 20.07
C VAL A 67 12.73 -4.69 19.95
N PHE A 68 12.37 -5.19 18.76
CA PHE A 68 12.08 -6.60 18.56
C PHE A 68 13.33 -7.50 18.64
N ARG A 69 14.51 -6.96 18.30
CA ARG A 69 15.77 -7.65 18.52
C ARG A 69 16.12 -7.76 19.99
N LEU A 70 15.85 -6.72 20.78
CA LEU A 70 16.16 -6.69 22.22
C LEU A 70 15.13 -7.46 23.06
N ARG A 71 13.87 -7.47 22.65
CA ARG A 71 12.77 -8.17 23.33
C ARG A 71 11.95 -8.95 22.31
N PRO A 72 12.36 -10.19 21.97
CA PRO A 72 11.69 -11.00 20.97
C PRO A 72 10.38 -11.58 21.51
N ASP A 73 9.34 -10.74 21.61
CA ASP A 73 7.96 -11.15 21.84
C ASP A 73 7.13 -10.86 20.57
N PRO A 74 6.58 -11.88 19.89
CA PRO A 74 5.75 -11.68 18.69
C PRO A 74 4.34 -11.16 19.00
N ARG A 75 3.87 -11.23 20.25
CA ARG A 75 2.47 -10.89 20.59
C ARG A 75 2.11 -9.42 20.31
N PRO A 76 2.93 -8.42 20.70
CA PRO A 76 2.60 -7.02 20.44
C PRO A 76 2.51 -6.72 18.93
N VAL A 77 3.40 -7.32 18.12
CA VAL A 77 3.37 -7.20 16.66
C VAL A 77 2.08 -7.77 16.11
N LEU A 78 1.72 -8.98 16.52
CA LEU A 78 0.50 -9.62 16.05
C LEU A 78 -0.73 -8.79 16.40
N THR A 79 -0.83 -8.30 17.64
CA THR A 79 -1.93 -7.41 18.06
C THR A 79 -1.96 -6.14 17.23
N ALA A 80 -0.81 -5.48 17.01
CA ALA A 80 -0.73 -4.28 16.19
C ALA A 80 -1.19 -4.53 14.75
N MET A 81 -0.80 -5.66 14.14
CA MET A 81 -1.22 -6.02 12.78
C MET A 81 -2.71 -6.34 12.70
N ILE A 82 -3.29 -6.99 13.71
CA ILE A 82 -4.74 -7.22 13.79
C ILE A 82 -5.48 -5.90 13.86
N VAL A 83 -5.08 -5.02 14.78
CA VAL A 83 -5.71 -3.70 14.97
C VAL A 83 -5.57 -2.87 13.70
N ALA A 84 -4.38 -2.82 13.10
CA ALA A 84 -4.13 -2.11 11.85
C ALA A 84 -5.06 -2.62 10.73
N THR A 85 -5.20 -3.93 10.59
CA THR A 85 -6.08 -4.52 9.55
C THR A 85 -7.55 -4.22 9.82
N ALA A 86 -7.99 -4.31 11.07
CA ALA A 86 -9.37 -4.02 11.46
C ALA A 86 -9.73 -2.54 11.27
N VAL A 87 -8.86 -1.63 11.70
CA VAL A 87 -9.03 -0.18 11.51
C VAL A 87 -9.03 0.16 10.03
N HIS A 88 -8.13 -0.44 9.24
CA HIS A 88 -8.06 -0.20 7.80
C HIS A 88 -9.34 -0.67 7.08
N LEU A 89 -9.86 -1.84 7.44
CA LEU A 89 -11.17 -2.32 6.97
C LEU A 89 -12.29 -1.36 7.36
N ALA A 90 -12.34 -0.93 8.62
CA ALA A 90 -13.40 -0.03 9.11
C ALA A 90 -13.38 1.32 8.38
N LEU A 91 -12.21 1.92 8.18
CA LEU A 91 -12.06 3.18 7.44
C LEU A 91 -12.42 3.02 5.97
N GLY A 92 -11.98 1.94 5.32
CA GLY A 92 -12.35 1.66 3.92
C GLY A 92 -13.84 1.43 3.73
N ALA A 93 -14.49 0.71 4.65
CA ALA A 93 -15.93 0.49 4.64
C ALA A 93 -16.70 1.78 4.89
N ALA A 94 -16.31 2.56 5.91
CA ALA A 94 -16.93 3.84 6.24
C ALA A 94 -16.85 4.82 5.06
N ASP A 95 -15.70 4.89 4.38
CA ASP A 95 -15.53 5.70 3.17
C ASP A 95 -16.54 5.33 2.07
N VAL A 96 -16.59 4.06 1.66
CA VAL A 96 -17.52 3.64 0.59
C VAL A 96 -18.98 3.88 1.00
N LEU A 97 -19.34 3.60 2.25
CA LEU A 97 -20.70 3.81 2.76
C LEU A 97 -21.08 5.29 2.76
N THR A 98 -20.21 6.15 3.31
CA THR A 98 -20.46 7.60 3.39
C THR A 98 -20.55 8.24 2.01
N VAL A 99 -19.77 7.77 1.02
CA VAL A 99 -19.93 8.20 -0.37
C VAL A 99 -21.31 7.81 -0.92
N ASN A 100 -21.73 6.56 -0.71
CA ASN A 100 -22.99 6.04 -1.25
C ASN A 100 -24.24 6.70 -0.66
N ILE A 101 -24.19 7.13 0.61
CA ILE A 101 -25.31 7.81 1.28
C ILE A 101 -25.19 9.34 1.25
N GLY A 102 -24.18 9.90 0.57
CA GLY A 102 -23.94 11.35 0.50
C GLY A 102 -23.46 12.00 1.81
N ALA A 103 -22.99 11.21 2.79
CA ALA A 103 -22.54 11.68 4.11
C ALA A 103 -20.99 11.73 4.23
N GLN A 104 -20.30 12.14 3.15
CA GLN A 104 -18.84 12.14 3.08
C GLN A 104 -18.18 13.00 4.17
N SER A 105 -18.87 14.06 4.62
CA SER A 105 -18.38 14.97 5.66
C SER A 105 -18.12 14.29 7.02
N VAL A 106 -18.72 13.12 7.27
CA VAL A 106 -18.43 12.31 8.46
C VAL A 106 -16.95 11.89 8.50
N MET A 107 -16.33 11.68 7.34
CA MET A 107 -14.93 11.28 7.23
C MET A 107 -13.95 12.45 7.40
N ASP A 108 -14.42 13.70 7.44
CA ASP A 108 -13.55 14.90 7.52
C ASP A 108 -12.78 14.97 8.84
N VAL A 109 -13.31 14.38 9.91
CA VAL A 109 -12.61 14.24 11.21
C VAL A 109 -11.33 13.41 11.08
N ILE A 110 -11.34 12.41 10.19
CA ILE A 110 -10.18 11.57 9.90
C ILE A 110 -9.32 12.21 8.80
N ARG A 111 -9.96 12.87 7.83
CA ARG A 111 -9.36 13.44 6.63
C ARG A 111 -8.94 14.90 6.85
N THR A 112 -7.88 15.09 7.62
CA THR A 112 -7.37 16.43 8.01
C THR A 112 -6.34 17.02 7.04
N ALA A 113 -6.22 16.48 5.82
CA ALA A 113 -5.21 16.92 4.87
C ALA A 113 -5.56 18.29 4.25
N ASN A 114 -4.61 19.22 4.22
CA ASN A 114 -4.79 20.57 3.65
C ASN A 114 -4.69 20.63 2.10
N TYR A 115 -4.93 19.51 1.43
CA TYR A 115 -4.85 19.37 -0.02
C TYR A 115 -5.99 18.49 -0.54
N ASP A 116 -6.30 18.63 -1.83
CA ASP A 116 -7.39 17.89 -2.47
C ASP A 116 -7.16 16.39 -2.38
N MET A 117 -8.10 15.69 -1.75
CA MET A 117 -8.16 14.23 -1.70
C MET A 117 -9.12 13.74 -2.78
N LEU A 118 -8.81 12.63 -3.42
CA LEU A 118 -9.60 12.04 -4.51
C LEU A 118 -10.83 11.28 -3.97
N VAL A 119 -11.60 11.95 -3.10
CA VAL A 119 -12.80 11.43 -2.44
C VAL A 119 -13.91 11.26 -3.47
N GLY A 120 -14.61 10.12 -3.41
CA GLY A 120 -15.77 9.87 -4.28
C GLY A 120 -15.42 9.57 -5.75
N ASN A 121 -14.13 9.52 -6.11
CA ASN A 121 -13.73 9.09 -7.44
C ASN A 121 -14.20 7.66 -7.70
N THR A 122 -14.59 7.38 -8.94
CA THR A 122 -15.07 6.07 -9.36
C THR A 122 -14.12 5.45 -10.40
N MET A 123 -14.15 4.12 -10.50
CA MET A 123 -13.49 3.36 -11.56
C MET A 123 -14.45 2.25 -12.00
N GLY A 124 -14.84 2.25 -13.27
CA GLY A 124 -15.87 1.32 -13.77
C GLY A 124 -17.22 1.50 -13.06
N GLY A 125 -17.61 2.74 -12.74
CA GLY A 125 -18.85 3.03 -12.00
C GLY A 125 -18.83 2.65 -10.51
N ILE A 126 -17.75 2.03 -10.02
CA ILE A 126 -17.59 1.65 -8.61
C ILE A 126 -16.78 2.71 -7.87
N THR A 127 -17.27 3.17 -6.72
CA THR A 127 -16.52 4.06 -5.82
C THR A 127 -15.20 3.44 -5.41
N ARG A 128 -14.12 4.20 -5.62
CA ARG A 128 -12.77 3.82 -5.23
C ARG A 128 -12.63 3.92 -3.72
N MET A 129 -12.17 2.85 -3.09
CA MET A 129 -11.96 2.82 -1.64
C MET A 129 -10.64 3.49 -1.30
N ILE A 130 -10.70 4.61 -0.59
CA ILE A 130 -9.55 5.40 -0.13
C ILE A 130 -9.45 5.47 1.40
N GLY A 131 -10.55 5.26 2.14
CA GLY A 131 -10.54 5.33 3.61
C GLY A 131 -10.06 6.69 4.13
N GLY A 132 -9.05 6.68 5.00
CA GLY A 132 -8.37 7.89 5.48
C GLY A 132 -7.22 8.39 4.60
N PHE A 133 -6.99 7.78 3.43
CA PHE A 133 -5.87 8.10 2.56
C PHE A 133 -6.26 9.13 1.49
N PRO A 134 -5.28 9.86 0.92
CA PRO A 134 -5.55 10.83 -0.14
C PRO A 134 -6.12 10.27 -1.43
N GLU A 135 -5.81 9.01 -1.73
CA GLU A 135 -6.10 8.36 -3.00
C GLU A 135 -6.08 6.83 -2.86
N ALA A 136 -6.66 6.15 -3.85
CA ALA A 136 -6.85 4.70 -3.78
C ALA A 136 -5.55 3.89 -3.94
N SER A 137 -4.55 4.44 -4.62
CA SER A 137 -3.20 3.87 -4.70
C SER A 137 -2.48 3.89 -3.37
N SER A 138 -2.62 4.98 -2.60
CA SER A 138 -2.05 5.07 -1.26
C SER A 138 -2.72 4.09 -0.30
N PHE A 139 -4.05 3.99 -0.35
CA PHE A 139 -4.81 2.97 0.40
C PHE A 139 -4.34 1.55 0.04
N GLY A 140 -4.26 1.22 -1.25
CA GLY A 140 -3.87 -0.10 -1.71
C GLY A 140 -2.40 -0.45 -1.43
N TYR A 141 -1.48 0.51 -1.46
CA TYR A 141 -0.09 0.28 -1.06
C TYR A 141 0.03 -0.14 0.41
N TYR A 142 -0.70 0.53 1.30
CA TYR A 142 -0.77 0.12 2.71
C TYR A 142 -1.41 -1.27 2.86
N THR A 143 -2.51 -1.53 2.16
CA THR A 143 -3.17 -2.84 2.14
C THR A 143 -2.22 -3.96 1.70
N LEU A 144 -1.37 -3.71 0.69
CA LEU A 144 -0.41 -4.68 0.19
C LEU A 144 0.61 -5.07 1.26
N GLY A 145 1.05 -4.12 2.09
CA GLY A 145 1.91 -4.39 3.24
C GLY A 145 1.24 -5.33 4.27
N LEU A 146 -0.03 -5.08 4.59
CA LEU A 146 -0.83 -5.97 5.46
C LEU A 146 -1.00 -7.35 4.84
N PHE A 147 -1.35 -7.41 3.55
CA PHE A 147 -1.52 -8.65 2.80
C PHE A 147 -0.25 -9.50 2.80
N GLY A 148 0.91 -8.89 2.54
CA GLY A 148 2.20 -9.56 2.57
C GLY A 148 2.55 -10.14 3.94
N PHE A 149 2.28 -9.38 5.01
CA PHE A 149 2.46 -9.88 6.38
C PHE A 149 1.56 -11.08 6.66
N TRP A 150 0.27 -11.00 6.35
CA TRP A 150 -0.68 -12.07 6.63
C TRP A 150 -0.43 -13.31 5.78
N LEU A 151 0.02 -13.14 4.53
CA LEU A 151 0.40 -14.26 3.66
C LEU A 151 1.59 -15.01 4.26
N GLN A 152 2.65 -14.29 4.65
CA GLN A 152 3.82 -14.89 5.28
C GLN A 152 3.45 -15.55 6.62
N TYR A 153 2.65 -14.89 7.45
CA TYR A 153 2.22 -15.42 8.75
C TYR A 153 1.27 -16.63 8.62
N TRP A 154 0.46 -16.70 7.56
CA TRP A 154 -0.39 -17.86 7.28
C TRP A 154 0.43 -19.08 6.85
N ILE A 155 1.47 -18.89 6.04
CA ILE A 155 2.34 -19.97 5.54
C ILE A 155 3.25 -20.51 6.66
N PHE A 156 3.89 -19.63 7.43
CA PHE A 156 4.94 -19.98 8.38
C PHE A 156 4.51 -19.94 9.86
N GLY A 157 3.36 -19.35 10.17
CA GLY A 157 2.89 -19.13 11.54
C GLY A 157 2.05 -20.27 12.11
N GLN A 158 1.77 -20.17 13.41
CA GLN A 158 1.06 -21.19 14.19
C GLN A 158 -0.47 -21.00 14.18
N ARG A 159 -0.98 -19.79 13.97
CA ARG A 159 -2.42 -19.44 14.03
C ARG A 159 -3.08 -19.35 12.66
N ARG A 160 -3.24 -20.49 11.99
CA ARG A 160 -3.69 -20.55 10.59
C ARG A 160 -5.08 -19.93 10.34
N GLY A 161 -6.04 -20.11 11.25
CA GLY A 161 -7.42 -19.59 11.06
C GLY A 161 -7.50 -18.07 11.08
N LEU A 162 -6.94 -17.42 12.11
CA LEU A 162 -6.89 -15.96 12.20
C LEU A 162 -6.07 -15.36 11.05
N ALA A 163 -4.92 -15.95 10.74
CA ALA A 163 -4.07 -15.49 9.65
C ALA A 163 -4.81 -15.55 8.30
N LEU A 164 -5.55 -16.62 8.04
CA LEU A 164 -6.35 -16.75 6.83
C LEU A 164 -7.49 -15.73 6.77
N ALA A 165 -8.18 -15.47 7.89
CA ALA A 165 -9.24 -14.46 7.95
C ALA A 165 -8.70 -13.06 7.64
N MET A 166 -7.57 -12.68 8.25
CA MET A 166 -6.95 -11.38 8.02
C MET A 166 -6.33 -11.28 6.61
N LEU A 167 -5.80 -12.38 6.07
CA LEU A 167 -5.36 -12.48 4.68
C LEU A 167 -6.53 -12.27 3.70
N ALA A 168 -7.67 -12.90 3.96
CA ALA A 168 -8.87 -12.72 3.14
C ALA A 168 -9.40 -11.29 3.19
N ILE A 169 -9.45 -10.68 4.38
CA ILE A 169 -9.82 -9.26 4.55
C ILE A 169 -8.88 -8.35 3.76
N SER A 170 -7.57 -8.48 3.94
CA SER A 170 -6.59 -7.65 3.23
C SER A 170 -6.60 -7.88 1.72
N GLY A 171 -6.82 -9.12 1.26
CA GLY A 171 -7.02 -9.43 -0.17
C GLY A 171 -8.27 -8.75 -0.74
N PHE A 172 -9.40 -8.81 -0.02
CA PHE A 172 -10.62 -8.10 -0.39
C PHE A 172 -10.40 -6.59 -0.46
N LEU A 173 -9.75 -5.99 0.53
CA LEU A 173 -9.43 -4.56 0.54
C LEU A 173 -8.51 -4.17 -0.62
N LEU A 174 -7.57 -5.03 -1.01
CA LEU A 174 -6.64 -4.76 -2.10
C LEU A 174 -7.40 -4.68 -3.43
N ILE A 175 -8.35 -5.58 -3.66
CA ILE A 175 -9.25 -5.56 -4.81
C ILE A 175 -10.20 -4.36 -4.73
N ARG A 176 -10.81 -4.10 -3.57
CA ARG A 176 -11.71 -2.95 -3.40
C ARG A 176 -11.03 -1.60 -3.47
N SER A 177 -9.70 -1.53 -3.36
CA SER A 177 -8.96 -0.30 -3.60
C SER A 177 -9.14 0.24 -5.02
N THR A 178 -9.51 -0.60 -6.01
CA THR A 178 -9.72 -0.16 -7.40
C THR A 178 -8.56 0.65 -7.97
N SER A 179 -7.35 0.27 -7.61
CA SER A 179 -6.12 0.96 -7.98
C SER A 179 -5.27 0.07 -8.88
N SER A 180 -5.06 0.51 -10.12
CA SER A 180 -4.22 -0.21 -11.09
C SER A 180 -2.79 -0.41 -10.57
N SER A 181 -2.21 0.59 -9.92
CA SER A 181 -0.86 0.47 -9.33
C SER A 181 -0.82 -0.54 -8.20
N SER A 182 -1.89 -0.64 -7.39
CA SER A 182 -2.00 -1.64 -6.32
C SER A 182 -2.17 -3.05 -6.89
N TYR A 183 -2.87 -3.18 -8.02
CA TYR A 183 -3.06 -4.46 -8.71
C TYR A 183 -1.75 -4.99 -9.30
N VAL A 184 -1.01 -4.12 -9.99
CA VAL A 184 0.31 -4.45 -10.54
C VAL A 184 1.28 -4.75 -9.41
N ALA A 185 1.32 -3.95 -8.35
CA ALA A 185 2.19 -4.19 -7.20
C ALA A 185 1.86 -5.52 -6.51
N GLY A 186 0.58 -5.87 -6.36
CA GLY A 186 0.15 -7.17 -5.83
C GLY A 186 0.62 -8.34 -6.69
N PHE A 187 0.50 -8.23 -8.01
CA PHE A 187 1.00 -9.24 -8.94
C PHE A 187 2.53 -9.42 -8.83
N VAL A 188 3.29 -8.32 -8.89
CA VAL A 188 4.75 -8.35 -8.77
C VAL A 188 5.18 -8.89 -7.40
N PHE A 189 4.48 -8.51 -6.33
CA PHE A 189 4.72 -9.04 -4.99
C PHE A 189 4.53 -10.55 -4.93
N LEU A 190 3.39 -11.08 -5.41
CA LEU A 190 3.12 -12.52 -5.41
C LEU A 190 4.15 -13.29 -6.25
N LEU A 191 4.52 -12.76 -7.42
CA LEU A 191 5.55 -13.36 -8.27
C LEU A 191 6.92 -13.40 -7.56
N THR A 192 7.34 -12.28 -6.98
CA THR A 192 8.62 -12.17 -6.28
C THR A 192 8.65 -13.04 -5.03
N PHE A 193 7.57 -13.03 -4.25
CA PHE A 193 7.41 -13.86 -3.05
C PHE A 193 7.50 -15.35 -3.40
N ALA A 194 6.90 -15.76 -4.52
CA ALA A 194 6.96 -17.14 -4.99
C ALA A 194 8.36 -17.56 -5.43
N LEU A 195 9.03 -16.72 -6.24
CA LEU A 195 10.39 -16.98 -6.68
C LEU A 195 11.34 -17.14 -5.49
N ILE A 196 11.27 -16.22 -4.53
CA ILE A 196 12.08 -16.27 -3.29
C ILE A 196 11.72 -17.49 -2.45
N SER A 197 10.43 -17.81 -2.32
CA SER A 197 10.02 -18.95 -1.50
C SER A 197 10.46 -20.28 -2.13
N VAL A 198 10.46 -20.41 -3.45
CA VAL A 198 10.94 -21.61 -4.16
C VAL A 198 12.44 -21.77 -4.00
N THR A 199 13.22 -20.68 -4.08
CA THR A 199 14.67 -20.74 -3.89
C THR A 199 15.05 -21.07 -2.46
N ILE A 200 14.35 -20.52 -1.45
CA ILE A 200 14.56 -20.85 -0.04
C ILE A 200 14.04 -22.25 0.30
N GLY A 201 12.87 -22.63 -0.21
CA GLY A 201 12.29 -23.97 -0.04
C GLY A 201 13.05 -25.08 -0.77
N ALA A 202 13.92 -24.72 -1.73
CA ALA A 202 14.87 -25.64 -2.32
C ALA A 202 16.03 -25.97 -1.36
N GLN A 203 16.29 -25.15 -0.34
CA GLN A 203 17.42 -25.26 0.58
C GLN A 203 17.06 -25.89 1.94
N ASN A 204 15.78 -26.01 2.34
CA ASN A 204 15.38 -26.68 3.59
C ASN A 204 13.92 -27.19 3.59
N LYS A 205 13.60 -28.08 4.56
CA LYS A 205 12.37 -28.89 4.88
C LYS A 205 10.95 -28.32 4.64
N ILE A 206 10.75 -27.30 3.81
CA ILE A 206 9.43 -26.82 3.40
C ILE A 206 8.89 -27.78 2.34
N SER A 207 7.67 -28.29 2.54
CA SER A 207 7.02 -29.13 1.54
C SER A 207 6.82 -28.30 0.26
N ARG A 208 7.60 -28.63 -0.78
CA ARG A 208 7.54 -27.98 -2.10
C ARG A 208 6.11 -27.92 -2.65
N ARG A 209 5.27 -28.91 -2.29
CA ARG A 209 3.85 -28.98 -2.65
C ARG A 209 3.01 -27.90 -1.97
N GLY A 210 3.16 -27.68 -0.66
CA GLY A 210 2.39 -26.66 0.07
C GLY A 210 2.72 -25.25 -0.40
N LEU A 211 3.97 -25.02 -0.76
CA LEU A 211 4.44 -23.75 -1.31
C LEU A 211 3.92 -23.51 -2.74
N SER A 212 3.98 -24.53 -3.61
CA SER A 212 3.44 -24.41 -4.97
C SER A 212 1.91 -24.27 -4.98
N LEU A 213 1.20 -24.92 -4.05
CA LEU A 213 -0.26 -24.80 -3.92
C LEU A 213 -0.67 -23.42 -3.40
N ALA A 214 0.07 -22.86 -2.43
CA ALA A 214 -0.15 -21.50 -1.96
C ALA A 214 0.13 -20.45 -3.06
N PHE A 215 1.17 -20.69 -3.87
CA PHE A 215 1.49 -19.84 -5.01
C PHE A 215 0.46 -19.92 -6.14
N SER A 216 0.21 -21.12 -6.66
CA SER A 216 -0.75 -21.32 -7.74
C SER A 216 -2.14 -20.90 -7.30
N GLY A 217 -2.55 -21.21 -6.07
CA GLY A 217 -3.80 -20.75 -5.50
C GLY A 217 -3.87 -19.22 -5.36
N GLY A 218 -2.83 -18.59 -4.81
CA GLY A 218 -2.79 -17.14 -4.64
C GLY A 218 -2.77 -16.37 -5.97
N LEU A 219 -1.98 -16.83 -6.95
CA LEU A 219 -1.88 -16.21 -8.26
C LEU A 219 -3.14 -16.43 -9.10
N ILE A 220 -3.69 -17.65 -9.12
CA ILE A 220 -4.94 -17.93 -9.83
C ILE A 220 -6.10 -17.16 -9.19
N ALA A 221 -6.19 -17.12 -7.85
CA ALA A 221 -7.20 -16.32 -7.17
C ALA A 221 -7.04 -14.84 -7.49
N TRP A 222 -5.80 -14.32 -7.51
CA TRP A 222 -5.53 -12.93 -7.86
C TRP A 222 -5.95 -12.61 -9.29
N LEU A 223 -5.55 -13.43 -10.26
CA LEU A 223 -5.87 -13.25 -11.67
C LEU A 223 -7.37 -13.43 -11.95
N ALA A 224 -8.03 -14.40 -11.30
CA ALA A 224 -9.47 -14.63 -11.44
C ALA A 224 -10.28 -13.46 -10.85
N LEU A 225 -9.88 -12.95 -9.68
CA LEU A 225 -10.53 -11.82 -9.04
C LEU A 225 -10.34 -10.53 -9.84
N LEU A 226 -9.15 -10.32 -10.43
CA LEU A 226 -8.92 -9.22 -11.37
C LEU A 226 -9.75 -9.37 -12.64
N ALA A 227 -9.81 -10.55 -13.24
CA ALA A 227 -10.58 -10.81 -14.45
C ALA A 227 -12.08 -10.57 -14.25
N ILE A 228 -12.64 -11.04 -13.13
CA ILE A 228 -14.03 -10.76 -12.74
C ILE A 228 -14.23 -9.25 -12.56
N PHE A 229 -13.32 -8.58 -11.87
CA PHE A 229 -13.42 -7.14 -11.64
C PHE A 229 -13.32 -6.31 -12.92
N THR A 230 -12.51 -6.72 -13.91
CA THR A 230 -12.38 -6.02 -15.21
C THR A 230 -13.51 -6.32 -16.19
N ALA A 231 -14.32 -7.34 -15.92
CA ALA A 231 -15.45 -7.73 -16.78
C ALA A 231 -16.75 -6.95 -16.47
N TYR A 232 -16.76 -6.14 -15.41
CA TYR A 232 -17.82 -5.20 -15.04
C TYR A 232 -17.37 -3.76 -15.29
#